data_AF-A0A961XGU1-F1
#
_entry.id   AF-A0A961XGU1-F1
#
_cell.length_a   1.000
_cell.length_b   1.000
_cell.length_c   1.000
_cell.angle_alpha   90.00
_cell.angle_beta   90.00
_cell.angle_gamma   90.00
#
_symmetry.space_group_name_H-M   'P 1'
#
loop_
_entity.id
_entity.type
_entity.pdbx_description
1 polymer ?
#
loop_
_entity_poly.entity_id
_entity_poly.type
_entity_poly.pdbx_seq_one_letter_code
_entity_poly.pdbx_strand_id
1 'polypeptide(L)'
;MGWKTFLFGLVALVSLSEIGSILIVIGMISVIGIPIALLIAALPGLFVIYFLSRLIFLLFAKPGSVVHGGMALGLALVILAVPPVLVNSRLDKKADALIAQDIDDATGNPKVRSLAVVAARGYYTGGQCDELCKRLLLNGQVDEFIMWREAEPFDEAKLPQTGQRYRFVRQASCKAPDGLISGDSLGLAKDDEGMKGRSLDDLIVAKSAAGNCLVSDTVPFSRADAVLMLGAVTSRGKSARAGLDPLADTVSGTRLTLLVRKDGGFVPVYRKTSTSTRKLWYLVVPGMFDGGGMKLYPSLARRTEYRGGAKRYSSGISLASFVEDRLGLKLAVRNTISPSDELNQLDEILATAKEPTSAQIALVERFFANIEYRKPVDERQMELGGKILSNMAIPVSYPVSRMVDNLPKADRNRQQEFADLLFQRLEARLDAVPGSTKPQGYISSQFPQVDQISRAIAALPQGAIAQRHFDGLVRLARNEVLRTHGYSALKRLADFGEQGADQLFWLIEDADRMLARNNKRKRDQSWQHPFLAGLGGLCQMALRGEVPGNGAKRFIALAKAEKVAVFGAYAKMVAGTLLGFGASPQQVREVLLMSESNKPEQVDKVISRAQAKIDCSY
;
A
#
# COMPACT_ATOMS: atom_id res chain seq x y z
N MET A 1 38.86 41.05 -19.81
CA MET A 1 38.11 39.81 -20.14
C MET A 1 37.15 40.13 -21.28
N GLY A 2 37.04 39.31 -22.32
CA GLY A 2 36.21 39.65 -23.50
C GLY A 2 34.73 39.34 -23.31
N TRP A 3 33.85 40.05 -24.03
CA TRP A 3 32.39 39.86 -24.03
C TRP A 3 31.95 38.39 -24.21
N LYS A 4 32.68 37.62 -25.03
CA LYS A 4 32.41 36.18 -25.26
C LYS A 4 32.54 35.33 -23.98
N THR A 5 33.53 35.60 -23.13
CA THR A 5 33.72 34.88 -21.86
C THR A 5 32.60 35.22 -20.88
N PHE A 6 32.15 36.47 -20.86
CA PHE A 6 31.04 36.91 -20.03
C PHE A 6 29.73 36.22 -20.44
N LEU A 7 29.41 36.19 -21.74
CA LEU A 7 28.21 35.54 -22.25
C LEU A 7 28.21 34.03 -21.95
N PHE A 8 29.35 33.35 -22.12
CA PHE A 8 29.46 31.92 -21.81
C PHE A 8 29.25 31.66 -20.30
N GLY A 9 29.80 32.52 -19.44
CA GLY A 9 29.58 32.44 -18.00
C GLY A 9 28.11 32.63 -17.60
N LEU A 10 27.42 33.57 -18.24
CA LEU A 10 25.99 33.80 -18.02
C LEU A 10 25.16 32.56 -18.38
N VAL A 11 25.43 31.97 -19.55
CA VAL A 11 24.74 30.76 -20.01
C VAL A 11 25.00 29.57 -19.06
N ALA A 12 26.25 29.41 -18.61
CA ALA A 12 26.61 28.39 -17.63
C ALA A 12 25.88 28.58 -16.28
N LEU A 13 25.75 29.83 -15.80
CA LEU A 13 24.98 30.12 -14.58
C LEU A 13 23.49 29.83 -14.73
N VAL A 14 22.88 30.19 -15.88
CA VAL A 14 21.48 29.86 -16.17
C VAL A 14 21.26 28.34 -16.19
N SER A 15 22.21 27.57 -16.71
CA SER A 15 22.10 26.10 -16.71
C SER A 15 22.13 25.47 -15.30
N LEU A 16 22.71 26.16 -14.30
CA LEU A 16 22.67 25.75 -12.89
C LEU A 16 21.45 26.28 -12.11
N SER A 17 20.57 27.04 -12.76
CA SER A 17 19.35 27.57 -12.13
C SER A 17 18.18 26.58 -12.21
N GLU A 18 17.07 26.89 -11.52
CA GLU A 18 15.82 26.13 -11.66
C GLU A 18 15.32 26.11 -13.11
N ILE A 19 15.51 27.20 -13.87
CA ILE A 19 15.14 27.27 -15.29
C ILE A 19 15.94 26.24 -16.09
N GLY A 20 17.25 26.15 -15.83
CA GLY A 20 18.11 25.14 -16.44
C GLY A 20 17.63 23.72 -16.14
N SER A 21 17.23 23.44 -14.90
CA SER A 21 16.70 22.13 -14.49
C SER A 21 15.45 21.73 -15.27
N ILE A 22 14.51 22.66 -15.46
CA ILE A 22 13.26 22.41 -16.19
C ILE A 22 13.55 22.12 -17.67
N LEU A 23 14.43 22.89 -18.29
CA LEU A 23 14.82 22.70 -19.68
C LEU A 23 15.49 21.34 -19.92
N ILE A 24 16.33 20.89 -19.00
CA ILE A 24 16.97 19.56 -19.08
C ILE A 24 15.92 18.46 -18.98
N VAL A 25 15.00 18.54 -18.01
CA VAL A 25 13.93 17.53 -17.85
C VAL A 25 13.03 17.47 -19.08
N ILE A 26 12.60 18.61 -19.62
CA ILE A 26 11.80 18.68 -20.86
C ILE A 26 12.58 18.07 -22.04
N GLY A 27 13.86 18.42 -22.19
CA GLY A 27 14.70 17.88 -23.25
C GLY A 27 14.83 16.37 -23.18
N MET A 28 15.03 15.80 -21.98
CA MET A 28 15.18 14.35 -21.77
C MET A 28 13.93 13.52 -22.11
N ILE A 29 12.74 14.14 -22.24
CA ILE A 29 11.51 13.45 -22.64
C ILE A 29 11.46 13.21 -24.17
N SER A 30 12.30 13.89 -24.95
CA SER A 30 12.28 13.81 -26.42
C SER A 30 13.60 13.27 -26.98
N VAL A 31 13.54 12.46 -28.04
CA VAL A 31 14.73 11.89 -28.70
C VAL A 31 15.69 12.97 -29.21
N ILE A 32 15.14 14.06 -29.75
CA ILE A 32 15.91 15.21 -30.25
C ILE A 32 16.42 16.10 -29.11
N GLY A 33 15.70 16.15 -27.98
CA GLY A 33 16.07 16.98 -26.83
C GLY A 33 17.13 16.35 -25.93
N ILE A 34 17.35 15.03 -25.97
CA ILE A 34 18.39 14.36 -25.15
C ILE A 34 19.79 14.94 -25.42
N PRO A 35 20.29 15.06 -26.67
CA PRO A 35 21.59 15.68 -26.93
C PRO A 35 21.69 17.12 -26.42
N ILE A 36 20.61 17.89 -26.56
CA ILE A 36 20.55 19.29 -26.11
C ILE A 36 20.58 19.35 -24.57
N ALA A 37 19.83 18.49 -23.90
CA ALA A 37 19.79 18.39 -22.45
C ALA A 37 21.15 17.98 -21.88
N LEU A 38 21.85 17.03 -22.51
CA LEU A 38 23.21 16.62 -22.14
C LEU A 38 24.21 17.77 -22.33
N LEU A 39 24.10 18.53 -23.43
CA LEU A 39 24.93 19.71 -23.66
C LEU A 39 24.68 20.75 -22.55
N ILE A 40 23.42 21.11 -22.29
CA ILE A 40 23.04 22.08 -21.24
C ILE A 40 23.57 21.64 -19.88
N ALA A 41 23.45 20.35 -19.53
CA ALA A 41 23.94 19.81 -18.26
C ALA A 41 25.48 19.88 -18.14
N ALA A 42 26.22 19.84 -19.26
CA ALA A 42 27.68 19.89 -19.30
C ALA A 42 28.26 21.32 -19.40
N LEU A 43 27.46 22.34 -19.76
CA LEU A 43 27.91 23.72 -19.94
C LEU A 43 28.68 24.31 -18.74
N PRO A 44 28.26 24.10 -17.47
CA PRO A 44 29.00 24.61 -16.33
C PRO A 44 30.42 24.05 -16.25
N GLY A 45 30.57 22.74 -16.50
CA GLY A 45 31.86 22.06 -16.58
C GLY A 45 32.77 22.61 -17.66
N LEU A 46 32.23 22.73 -18.89
CA LEU A 46 32.95 23.26 -20.03
C LEU A 46 33.39 24.72 -19.80
N PHE A 47 32.54 25.53 -19.16
CA PHE A 47 32.87 26.91 -18.82
C PHE A 47 34.04 26.99 -17.82
N VAL A 48 34.04 26.17 -16.77
CA VAL A 48 35.14 26.15 -15.78
C VAL A 48 36.47 25.78 -16.45
N ILE A 49 36.48 24.75 -17.29
CA ILE A 49 37.66 24.35 -18.06
C ILE A 49 38.14 25.50 -18.96
N TYR A 50 37.23 26.12 -19.72
CA TYR A 50 37.55 27.23 -20.61
C TYR A 50 38.09 28.44 -19.83
N PHE A 51 37.45 28.82 -18.74
CA PHE A 51 37.80 29.96 -17.91
C PHE A 51 39.20 29.79 -17.30
N LEU A 52 39.48 28.64 -16.68
CA LEU A 52 40.79 28.33 -16.10
C LEU A 52 41.88 28.27 -17.18
N SER A 53 41.63 27.59 -18.30
CA SER A 53 42.58 27.53 -19.42
C SER A 53 42.91 28.94 -19.92
N ARG A 54 41.90 29.81 -20.05
CA ARG A 54 42.10 31.19 -20.49
C ARG A 54 42.86 32.01 -19.46
N LEU A 55 42.57 31.85 -18.18
CA LEU A 55 43.26 32.55 -17.10
C LEU A 55 44.75 32.17 -17.08
N ILE A 56 45.07 30.88 -17.13
CA ILE A 56 46.45 30.37 -17.19
C ILE A 56 47.16 30.90 -18.44
N PHE A 57 46.49 30.86 -19.60
CA PHE A 57 47.05 31.40 -20.83
C PHE A 57 47.38 32.90 -20.69
N LEU A 58 46.49 33.69 -20.08
CA LEU A 58 46.73 35.12 -19.86
C LEU A 58 47.89 35.39 -18.88
N LEU A 59 48.12 34.50 -17.91
CA LEU A 59 49.17 34.64 -16.92
C LEU A 59 50.56 34.22 -17.44
N PHE A 60 50.63 33.22 -18.33
CA PHE A 60 51.89 32.56 -18.70
C PHE A 60 52.25 32.60 -20.18
N ALA A 61 51.34 32.98 -21.09
CA ALA A 61 51.58 32.88 -22.53
C ALA A 61 51.97 34.19 -23.20
N LYS A 62 52.93 34.13 -24.13
CA LYS A 62 53.14 35.19 -25.12
C LYS A 62 51.99 35.17 -26.15
N PRO A 63 51.44 36.33 -26.54
CA PRO A 63 50.35 36.41 -27.50
C PRO A 63 50.73 35.75 -28.84
N GLY A 64 49.87 34.86 -29.35
CA GLY A 64 50.02 34.20 -30.66
C GLY A 64 50.57 32.76 -30.66
N SER A 65 51.00 32.20 -29.53
CA SER A 65 51.56 30.85 -29.50
C SER A 65 50.51 29.75 -29.24
N VAL A 66 50.27 28.89 -30.23
CA VAL A 66 49.39 27.71 -30.13
C VAL A 66 49.87 26.72 -29.07
N VAL A 67 51.19 26.54 -28.95
CA VAL A 67 51.82 25.65 -27.94
C VAL A 67 51.44 26.06 -26.53
N HIS A 68 51.42 27.37 -26.24
CA HIS A 68 51.03 27.88 -24.92
C HIS A 68 49.53 27.69 -24.64
N GLY A 69 48.68 27.66 -25.67
CA GLY A 69 47.26 27.34 -25.53
C GLY A 69 47.03 25.89 -25.09
N GLY A 70 47.73 24.94 -25.73
CA GLY A 70 47.70 23.53 -25.35
C GLY A 70 48.21 23.29 -23.93
N MET A 71 49.34 23.91 -23.56
CA MET A 71 49.89 23.83 -22.19
C MET A 71 48.93 24.41 -21.15
N ALA A 72 48.27 25.54 -21.43
CA ALA A 72 47.32 26.15 -20.52
C ALA A 72 46.08 25.26 -20.27
N LEU A 73 45.56 24.62 -21.31
CA LEU A 73 44.48 23.63 -21.18
C LEU A 73 44.95 22.41 -20.36
N GLY A 74 46.13 21.88 -20.66
CA GLY A 74 46.72 20.77 -19.90
C GLY A 74 46.85 21.10 -18.42
N LEU A 75 47.37 22.28 -18.08
CA LEU A 75 47.49 22.74 -16.69
C LEU A 75 46.13 22.94 -16.02
N ALA A 76 45.14 23.49 -16.73
CA ALA A 76 43.78 23.62 -16.21
C ALA A 76 43.17 22.26 -15.85
N LEU A 77 43.36 21.25 -16.71
CA LEU A 77 42.90 19.88 -16.44
C LEU A 77 43.63 19.27 -15.24
N VAL A 78 44.95 19.48 -15.10
CA VAL A 78 45.71 19.02 -13.93
C VAL A 78 45.17 19.68 -12.65
N ILE A 79 44.95 21.00 -12.65
CA ILE A 79 44.38 21.72 -11.50
C ILE A 79 43.01 21.17 -11.13
N LEU A 80 42.16 20.85 -12.11
CA LEU A 80 40.84 20.26 -11.88
C LEU A 80 40.89 18.77 -11.47
N ALA A 81 42.00 18.06 -11.74
CA ALA A 81 42.18 16.66 -11.40
C ALA A 81 42.77 16.43 -9.99
N VAL A 82 43.54 17.39 -9.45
CA VAL A 82 44.16 17.28 -8.13
C VAL A 82 43.13 17.14 -6.99
N PRO A 83 42.08 17.99 -6.87
CA PRO A 83 41.11 17.87 -5.78
C PRO A 83 40.39 16.50 -5.74
N PRO A 84 39.92 15.94 -6.87
CA PRO A 84 39.35 14.59 -6.90
C PRO A 84 40.30 13.53 -6.37
N VAL A 85 41.59 13.56 -6.72
CA VAL A 85 42.58 12.58 -6.23
C VAL A 85 42.70 12.65 -4.70
N LEU A 86 42.85 13.85 -4.14
CA LEU A 86 43.00 14.06 -2.70
C LEU A 86 41.71 13.70 -1.93
N VAL A 87 40.56 14.18 -2.39
CA VAL A 87 39.26 13.91 -1.75
C VAL A 87 38.92 12.43 -1.85
N ASN A 88 39.05 11.82 -3.02
CA ASN A 88 38.72 10.41 -3.21
C ASN A 88 39.63 9.50 -2.39
N SER A 89 40.93 9.82 -2.28
CA SER A 89 41.85 9.08 -1.37
C SER A 89 41.40 9.18 0.09
N ARG A 90 40.94 10.35 0.54
CA ARG A 90 40.40 10.52 1.90
C ARG A 90 39.10 9.73 2.11
N LEU A 91 38.20 9.73 1.14
CA LEU A 91 36.96 8.94 1.19
C LEU A 91 37.26 7.44 1.22
N ASP A 92 38.26 7.00 0.45
CA ASP A 92 38.72 5.61 0.43
C ASP A 92 39.29 5.20 1.77
N LYS A 93 40.20 5.99 2.35
CA LYS A 93 40.74 5.72 3.69
C LYS A 93 39.64 5.61 4.75
N LYS A 94 38.58 6.42 4.66
CA LYS A 94 37.42 6.33 5.56
C LYS A 94 36.61 5.04 5.34
N ALA A 95 36.34 4.69 4.08
CA ALA A 95 35.64 3.46 3.75
C ALA A 95 36.42 2.22 4.19
N ASP A 96 37.73 2.22 3.93
CA ASP A 96 38.64 1.14 4.31
C ASP A 96 38.77 1.05 5.84
N ALA A 97 38.78 2.18 6.56
CA ALA A 97 38.76 2.19 8.03
C ALA A 97 37.47 1.59 8.63
N LEU A 98 36.33 1.77 7.95
CA LEU A 98 35.06 1.15 8.36
C LEU A 98 35.08 -0.38 8.12
N ILE A 99 35.66 -0.82 6.99
CA ILE A 99 35.77 -2.24 6.62
C ILE A 99 36.86 -2.95 7.45
N ALA A 100 37.93 -2.26 7.84
CA ALA A 100 39.02 -2.83 8.64
C ALA A 100 38.56 -3.32 10.02
N GLN A 101 37.35 -2.96 10.46
CA GLN A 101 36.73 -3.46 11.69
C GLN A 101 35.99 -4.78 11.50
N ASP A 102 35.89 -5.30 10.28
CA ASP A 102 35.18 -6.53 9.97
C ASP A 102 35.90 -7.75 10.56
N ILE A 103 35.10 -8.73 10.97
CA ILE A 103 35.53 -9.95 11.66
C ILE A 103 34.75 -11.12 11.03
N ASP A 104 35.41 -12.24 10.74
CA ASP A 104 34.77 -13.47 10.24
C ASP A 104 35.26 -14.67 11.07
N ASP A 105 35.08 -14.58 12.39
CA ASP A 105 35.44 -15.62 13.36
C ASP A 105 34.28 -16.61 13.59
N ALA A 106 33.19 -16.47 12.82
CA ALA A 106 32.03 -17.36 12.83
C ALA A 106 32.38 -18.72 12.21
N THR A 107 33.25 -19.45 12.90
CA THR A 107 33.64 -20.82 12.60
C THR A 107 32.68 -21.75 13.32
N GLY A 108 31.71 -22.27 12.56
CA GLY A 108 30.67 -23.19 13.06
C GLY A 108 29.31 -22.50 13.22
N ASN A 109 28.27 -23.13 12.70
CA ASN A 109 26.89 -22.66 12.82
C ASN A 109 26.49 -22.68 14.30
N PRO A 110 26.37 -21.53 14.98
CA PRO A 110 25.97 -21.53 16.39
C PRO A 110 24.57 -22.12 16.51
N LYS A 111 24.35 -22.99 17.50
CA LYS A 111 23.00 -23.48 17.81
C LYS A 111 22.20 -22.35 18.43
N VAL A 112 21.47 -21.60 17.60
CA VAL A 112 20.63 -20.48 18.04
C VAL A 112 19.20 -20.97 18.21
N ARG A 113 18.70 -21.01 19.45
CA ARG A 113 17.28 -21.25 19.75
C ARG A 113 16.53 -19.95 20.02
N SER A 114 17.21 -18.94 20.55
CA SER A 114 16.66 -17.59 20.72
C SER A 114 17.51 -16.56 19.97
N LEU A 115 16.89 -15.87 19.00
CA LEU A 115 17.56 -14.85 18.19
C LEU A 115 17.01 -13.47 18.52
N ALA A 116 17.90 -12.57 18.91
CA ALA A 116 17.61 -11.16 19.07
C ALA A 116 18.02 -10.37 17.82
N VAL A 117 17.23 -9.38 17.41
CA VAL A 117 17.54 -8.45 16.33
C VAL A 117 17.43 -7.01 16.82
N VAL A 118 18.52 -6.26 16.65
CA VAL A 118 18.59 -4.82 16.91
C VAL A 118 18.76 -4.12 15.58
N ALA A 119 17.77 -3.30 15.19
CA ALA A 119 17.79 -2.64 13.90
C ALA A 119 17.66 -1.12 13.97
N ALA A 120 18.40 -0.43 13.11
CA ALA A 120 18.26 1.01 12.91
C ALA A 120 16.87 1.40 12.38
N ARG A 121 16.44 2.63 12.68
CA ARG A 121 15.22 3.22 12.08
C ARG A 121 15.28 3.13 10.54
N GLY A 122 14.28 2.47 9.95
CA GLY A 122 14.10 2.40 8.49
C GLY A 122 14.57 1.10 7.82
N TYR A 123 15.22 0.19 8.55
CA TYR A 123 15.53 -1.16 8.04
C TYR A 123 14.37 -2.15 8.28
N TYR A 124 13.67 -1.98 9.40
CA TYR A 124 12.42 -2.68 9.69
C TYR A 124 11.38 -1.73 10.25
N THR A 125 10.15 -2.10 10.02
CA THR A 125 8.95 -1.44 10.53
C THR A 125 8.76 -1.77 12.01
N GLY A 126 9.43 -1.00 12.87
CA GLY A 126 9.03 -0.69 14.25
C GLY A 126 8.49 -1.81 15.16
N GLY A 127 9.38 -2.55 15.82
CA GLY A 127 9.06 -3.36 17.02
C GLY A 127 8.09 -4.53 16.81
N GLN A 128 7.61 -4.72 15.59
CA GLN A 128 6.66 -5.73 15.15
C GLN A 128 7.40 -6.92 14.53
N CYS A 129 6.83 -8.13 14.65
CA CYS A 129 7.40 -9.35 14.06
C CYS A 129 7.44 -9.22 12.53
N ASP A 130 8.63 -8.99 12.00
CA ASP A 130 8.90 -8.79 10.57
C ASP A 130 8.99 -10.12 9.80
N GLU A 131 9.31 -10.05 8.50
CA GLU A 131 9.41 -11.25 7.66
C GLU A 131 10.41 -12.29 8.20
N LEU A 132 11.56 -11.84 8.73
CA LEU A 132 12.58 -12.73 9.30
C LEU A 132 12.05 -13.43 10.55
N CYS A 133 11.46 -12.68 11.47
CA CYS A 133 10.81 -13.18 12.68
C CYS A 133 9.77 -14.26 12.33
N LYS A 134 8.87 -13.96 11.38
CA LYS A 134 7.80 -14.88 10.95
C LYS A 134 8.36 -16.17 10.37
N ARG A 135 9.32 -16.09 9.44
CA ARG A 135 9.89 -17.28 8.77
C ARG A 135 10.58 -18.20 9.77
N LEU A 136 11.44 -17.64 10.63
CA LEU A 136 12.19 -18.43 11.60
C LEU A 136 11.28 -19.10 12.65
N LEU A 137 10.27 -18.40 13.15
CA LEU A 137 9.30 -18.96 14.09
C LEU A 137 8.38 -19.99 13.42
N LEU A 138 7.89 -19.72 12.20
CA LEU A 138 7.01 -20.65 11.48
C LEU A 138 7.72 -21.97 11.16
N ASN A 139 9.00 -21.91 10.77
CA ASN A 139 9.85 -23.06 10.51
C ASN A 139 10.38 -23.77 11.76
N GLY A 140 10.12 -23.23 12.95
CA GLY A 140 10.70 -23.74 14.20
C GLY A 140 12.24 -23.75 14.17
N GLN A 141 12.85 -22.83 13.42
CA GLN A 141 14.32 -22.66 13.46
C GLN A 141 14.76 -22.01 14.77
N VAL A 142 13.88 -21.20 15.36
CA VAL A 142 14.05 -20.57 16.67
C VAL A 142 12.78 -20.79 17.51
N ASP A 143 12.95 -20.92 18.81
CA ASP A 143 11.87 -21.04 19.79
C ASP A 143 11.28 -19.66 20.14
N GLU A 144 12.13 -18.63 20.14
CA GLU A 144 11.75 -17.24 20.38
C GLU A 144 12.60 -16.25 19.58
N PHE A 145 11.98 -15.13 19.23
CA PHE A 145 12.60 -14.06 18.46
C PHE A 145 12.40 -12.72 19.18
N ILE A 146 13.47 -11.98 19.46
CA ILE A 146 13.42 -10.74 20.25
C ILE A 146 13.78 -9.57 19.34
N MET A 147 12.95 -8.53 19.32
CA MET A 147 13.15 -7.36 18.45
C MET A 147 13.30 -6.08 19.25
N TRP A 148 14.23 -5.24 18.80
CA TRP A 148 14.35 -3.87 19.27
C TRP A 148 14.74 -2.91 18.15
N ARG A 149 14.31 -1.67 18.33
CA ARG A 149 14.59 -0.58 17.41
C ARG A 149 15.44 0.46 18.11
N GLU A 150 16.65 0.66 17.60
CA GLU A 150 17.60 1.62 18.15
C GLU A 150 17.93 2.69 17.09
N ALA A 151 18.29 3.90 17.53
CA ALA A 151 18.78 4.91 16.59
C ALA A 151 20.19 4.55 16.09
N GLU A 152 21.03 4.05 17.00
CA GLU A 152 22.43 3.72 16.78
C GLU A 152 22.68 2.26 17.20
N PRO A 153 22.36 1.28 16.33
CA PRO A 153 22.29 -0.13 16.71
C PRO A 153 23.66 -0.80 16.87
N PHE A 154 24.78 -0.06 16.91
CA PHE A 154 26.14 -0.61 16.89
C PHE A 154 26.99 -0.29 18.13
N ASP A 155 26.40 0.28 19.19
CA ASP A 155 27.08 0.40 20.48
C ASP A 155 27.04 -0.96 21.20
N GLU A 156 28.06 -1.79 20.98
CA GLU A 156 28.15 -3.15 21.55
C GLU A 156 28.20 -3.15 23.08
N ALA A 157 28.67 -2.07 23.69
CA ALA A 157 28.68 -1.90 25.14
C ALA A 157 27.29 -1.53 25.71
N LYS A 158 26.35 -1.13 24.85
CA LYS A 158 25.00 -0.69 25.21
C LYS A 158 23.94 -1.43 24.41
N LEU A 159 23.97 -2.76 24.48
CA LEU A 159 22.80 -3.52 24.06
C LEU A 159 21.56 -3.06 24.83
N PRO A 160 20.39 -3.02 24.19
CA PRO A 160 19.14 -2.67 24.86
C PRO A 160 18.92 -3.60 26.05
N GLN A 161 18.44 -3.06 27.18
CA GLN A 161 18.18 -3.90 28.35
C GLN A 161 17.02 -4.87 28.09
N THR A 162 16.00 -4.43 27.35
CA THR A 162 14.80 -5.20 27.04
C THR A 162 14.40 -5.07 25.58
N GLY A 163 13.68 -6.07 25.09
CA GLY A 163 13.15 -6.15 23.73
C GLY A 163 11.80 -6.81 23.68
N GLN A 164 11.11 -6.64 22.55
CA GLN A 164 9.82 -7.28 22.31
C GLN A 164 10.06 -8.70 21.82
N ARG A 165 9.76 -9.71 22.64
CA ARG A 165 9.81 -11.12 22.26
C ARG A 165 8.56 -11.52 21.50
N TYR A 166 8.74 -12.45 20.57
CA TYR A 166 7.73 -13.17 19.83
C TYR A 166 8.01 -14.67 19.93
N ARG A 167 6.98 -15.47 20.21
CA ARG A 167 7.07 -16.95 20.22
C ARG A 167 5.70 -17.58 20.03
N PHE A 168 5.67 -18.83 19.60
CA PHE A 168 4.45 -19.62 19.60
C PHE A 168 4.23 -20.32 20.96
N VAL A 169 3.02 -20.23 21.50
CA VAL A 169 2.61 -20.96 22.71
C VAL A 169 1.27 -21.63 22.49
N ARG A 170 1.12 -22.83 23.06
CA ARG A 170 -0.17 -23.51 23.03
C ARG A 170 -1.10 -22.92 24.08
N GLN A 171 -2.25 -22.41 23.66
CA GLN A 171 -3.30 -21.90 24.55
C GLN A 171 -4.68 -22.37 24.07
N ALA A 172 -5.65 -22.40 24.98
CA ALA A 172 -7.03 -22.76 24.63
C ALA A 172 -7.74 -21.68 23.79
N SER A 173 -7.31 -20.42 23.88
CA SER A 173 -7.87 -19.30 23.14
C SER A 173 -6.77 -18.32 22.72
N CYS A 174 -6.67 -18.06 21.43
CA CYS A 174 -5.72 -17.11 20.87
C CYS A 174 -6.41 -15.79 20.52
N LYS A 175 -5.75 -14.68 20.83
CA LYS A 175 -6.07 -13.39 20.20
C LYS A 175 -5.66 -13.45 18.73
N ALA A 176 -6.29 -12.61 17.90
CA ALA A 176 -5.80 -12.41 16.54
C ALA A 176 -4.35 -11.87 16.62
N PRO A 177 -3.44 -12.33 15.76
CA PRO A 177 -2.07 -11.85 15.78
C PRO A 177 -2.02 -10.38 15.35
N ASP A 178 -1.76 -9.50 16.32
CA ASP A 178 -1.61 -8.06 16.07
C ASP A 178 -0.19 -7.72 15.60
N GLY A 179 -0.06 -6.64 14.82
CA GLY A 179 1.25 -6.12 14.42
C GLY A 179 2.01 -7.01 13.42
N LEU A 180 1.29 -7.76 12.58
CA LEU A 180 1.90 -8.44 11.45
C LEU A 180 2.10 -7.46 10.30
N ILE A 181 3.34 -7.35 9.83
CA ILE A 181 3.66 -6.45 8.72
C ILE A 181 3.84 -7.23 7.43
N SER A 182 2.96 -6.99 6.48
CA SER A 182 3.07 -7.51 5.12
C SER A 182 4.15 -6.75 4.35
N GLY A 183 5.22 -7.43 3.97
CA GLY A 183 6.29 -6.88 3.10
C GLY A 183 7.36 -7.91 2.80
N ASP A 184 7.90 -7.86 1.58
CA ASP A 184 9.07 -8.63 1.14
C ASP A 184 10.33 -7.81 1.46
N SER A 185 10.80 -7.90 2.70
CA SER A 185 11.96 -7.14 3.18
C SER A 185 13.26 -7.92 3.00
N LEU A 186 13.18 -9.23 2.81
CA LEU A 186 14.35 -10.10 2.65
C LEU A 186 14.77 -10.29 1.18
N GLY A 187 13.93 -9.92 0.21
CA GLY A 187 14.28 -10.02 -1.21
C GLY A 187 14.58 -11.46 -1.63
N LEU A 188 13.91 -12.42 -0.97
CA LEU A 188 14.00 -13.83 -1.31
C LEU A 188 13.43 -14.03 -2.72
N ALA A 189 14.03 -14.92 -3.51
CA ALA A 189 13.50 -15.23 -4.83
C ALA A 189 12.03 -15.65 -4.68
N LYS A 190 11.15 -15.15 -5.55
CA LYS A 190 9.71 -15.51 -5.55
C LYS A 190 9.45 -17.01 -5.77
N ASP A 191 10.50 -17.77 -6.04
CA ASP A 191 10.53 -19.21 -6.23
C ASP A 191 10.66 -19.96 -4.89
N ASP A 192 9.96 -19.50 -3.84
CA ASP A 192 9.54 -20.41 -2.76
C ASP A 192 8.54 -21.38 -3.42
N GLU A 193 9.03 -22.46 -4.04
CA GLU A 193 8.27 -23.43 -4.84
C GLU A 193 7.06 -24.03 -4.09
N GLY A 194 6.97 -23.87 -2.76
CA GLY A 194 5.85 -24.31 -1.91
C GLY A 194 4.83 -23.24 -1.49
N MET A 195 5.06 -21.94 -1.76
CA MET A 195 4.21 -20.83 -1.28
C MET A 195 3.36 -20.16 -2.36
N LYS A 196 3.09 -20.82 -3.49
CA LYS A 196 2.17 -20.27 -4.50
C LYS A 196 0.81 -19.96 -3.86
N GLY A 197 0.55 -18.67 -3.62
CA GLY A 197 -0.74 -18.14 -3.17
C GLY A 197 -0.96 -18.00 -1.66
N ARG A 198 0.07 -18.13 -0.78
CA ARG A 198 -0.11 -17.90 0.67
C ARG A 198 0.92 -16.92 1.24
N SER A 199 0.44 -15.98 2.06
CA SER A 199 1.32 -15.07 2.79
C SER A 199 1.93 -15.76 4.03
N LEU A 200 2.88 -15.12 4.72
CA LEU A 200 3.33 -15.61 6.03
C LEU A 200 2.28 -15.36 7.12
N ASP A 201 1.51 -14.28 6.99
CA ASP A 201 0.50 -13.86 7.98
C ASP A 201 -0.64 -14.87 8.03
N ASP A 202 -1.04 -15.33 6.86
CA ASP A 202 -1.90 -16.47 6.59
C ASP A 202 -1.54 -17.72 7.42
N LEU A 203 -0.26 -18.12 7.39
CA LEU A 203 0.22 -19.30 8.11
C LEU A 203 0.19 -19.09 9.63
N ILE A 204 0.47 -17.87 10.09
CA ILE A 204 0.40 -17.50 11.51
C ILE A 204 -1.05 -17.53 12.00
N VAL A 205 -1.99 -17.01 11.20
CA VAL A 205 -3.42 -17.05 11.51
C VAL A 205 -3.90 -18.49 11.61
N ALA A 206 -3.54 -19.36 10.66
CA ALA A 206 -3.91 -20.77 10.68
C ALA A 206 -3.33 -21.50 11.91
N LYS A 207 -2.04 -21.30 12.24
CA LYS A 207 -1.44 -21.84 13.47
C LYS A 207 -2.13 -21.32 14.74
N SER A 208 -2.46 -20.04 14.79
CA SER A 208 -3.14 -19.42 15.94
C SER A 208 -4.55 -19.95 16.10
N ALA A 209 -5.30 -20.14 15.02
CA ALA A 209 -6.61 -20.78 15.06
C ALA A 209 -6.55 -22.24 15.52
N ALA A 210 -5.39 -22.91 15.39
CA ALA A 210 -5.14 -24.27 15.90
C ALA A 210 -4.69 -24.29 17.37
N GLY A 211 -4.72 -23.14 18.05
CA GLY A 211 -4.32 -23.01 19.46
C GLY A 211 -2.82 -22.76 19.67
N ASN A 212 -2.01 -22.62 18.61
CA ASN A 212 -0.62 -22.20 18.71
C ASN A 212 -0.52 -20.69 18.51
N CYS A 213 -0.75 -19.94 19.58
CA CYS A 213 -0.83 -18.49 19.53
C CYS A 213 0.56 -17.87 19.37
N LEU A 214 0.70 -16.93 18.44
CA LEU A 214 1.83 -16.01 18.44
C LEU A 214 1.62 -15.00 19.59
N VAL A 215 2.43 -15.10 20.63
CA VAL A 215 2.39 -14.16 21.76
C VAL A 215 3.59 -13.24 21.73
N SER A 216 3.36 -12.02 22.22
CA SER A 216 4.40 -11.02 22.36
C SER A 216 4.47 -10.49 23.80
N ASP A 217 5.67 -10.40 24.34
CA ASP A 217 5.95 -9.84 25.67
C ASP A 217 7.35 -9.21 25.74
N THR A 218 7.54 -8.27 26.65
CA THR A 218 8.84 -7.60 26.84
C THR A 218 9.75 -8.47 27.70
N VAL A 219 10.95 -8.79 27.21
CA VAL A 219 11.94 -9.60 27.93
C VAL A 219 13.34 -8.99 27.89
N PRO A 220 14.25 -9.37 28.79
CA PRO A 220 15.65 -8.98 28.71
C PRO A 220 16.34 -9.52 27.46
N PHE A 221 17.19 -8.72 26.81
CA PHE A 221 18.04 -9.18 25.68
C PHE A 221 19.01 -10.30 26.08
N SER A 222 19.36 -10.36 27.37
CA SER A 222 20.18 -11.40 27.96
C SER A 222 19.55 -12.81 27.92
N ARG A 223 18.34 -12.98 27.36
CA ARG A 223 17.76 -14.30 27.07
C ARG A 223 18.16 -14.86 25.70
N ALA A 224 18.63 -14.02 24.78
CA ALA A 224 19.00 -14.44 23.44
C ALA A 224 20.31 -15.26 23.44
N ASP A 225 20.38 -16.30 22.63
CA ASP A 225 21.61 -17.06 22.36
C ASP A 225 22.54 -16.26 21.44
N ALA A 226 21.95 -15.52 20.50
CA ALA A 226 22.65 -14.65 19.58
C ALA A 226 21.89 -13.32 19.36
N VAL A 227 22.64 -12.27 19.07
CA VAL A 227 22.10 -10.94 18.74
C VAL A 227 22.62 -10.54 17.38
N LEU A 228 21.71 -10.23 16.47
CA LEU A 228 21.99 -9.69 15.16
C LEU A 228 21.75 -8.18 15.16
N MET A 229 22.76 -7.41 14.80
CA MET A 229 22.68 -5.95 14.74
C MET A 229 22.77 -5.50 13.29
N LEU A 230 21.77 -4.75 12.83
CA LEU A 230 21.68 -4.26 11.44
C LEU A 230 21.39 -2.76 11.40
N GLY A 231 22.09 -2.03 10.55
CA GLY A 231 21.83 -0.61 10.38
C GLY A 231 22.91 0.15 9.64
N ALA A 232 22.76 1.47 9.63
CA ALA A 232 23.78 2.38 9.11
C ALA A 232 24.80 2.71 10.23
N VAL A 233 26.09 2.52 9.95
CA VAL A 233 27.19 3.00 10.81
C VAL A 233 27.48 4.47 10.53
N THR A 234 27.25 4.88 9.28
CA THR A 234 27.27 6.29 8.86
C THR A 234 26.22 6.50 7.76
N SER A 235 25.38 7.52 7.92
CA SER A 235 24.27 7.84 7.01
C SER A 235 24.45 9.17 6.28
N ARG A 236 25.69 9.47 5.84
CA ARG A 236 26.01 10.77 5.22
C ARG A 236 25.74 10.77 3.70
N GLY A 237 24.68 11.51 3.32
CA GLY A 237 24.52 12.25 2.07
C GLY A 237 24.26 11.49 0.76
N LYS A 238 23.03 11.59 0.23
CA LYS A 238 22.77 11.47 -1.22
C LYS A 238 23.53 12.58 -1.96
N SER A 239 23.92 12.38 -3.23
CA SER A 239 24.66 13.37 -4.07
C SER A 239 24.04 14.75 -4.01
N ALA A 240 22.71 14.83 -4.07
CA ALA A 240 21.96 16.08 -4.02
C ALA A 240 22.24 16.91 -2.75
N ARG A 241 22.57 16.28 -1.61
CA ARG A 241 22.94 16.98 -0.38
C ARG A 241 24.41 17.40 -0.33
N ALA A 242 25.28 16.76 -1.11
CA ALA A 242 26.68 17.16 -1.23
C ALA A 242 26.84 18.42 -2.10
N GLY A 243 25.88 18.68 -3.00
CA GLY A 243 25.83 19.92 -3.78
C GLY A 243 27.14 20.21 -4.49
N LEU A 244 27.57 21.47 -4.41
CA LEU A 244 28.83 21.97 -4.99
C LEU A 244 30.03 21.89 -4.03
N ASP A 245 29.90 21.26 -2.85
CA ASP A 245 31.00 21.09 -1.91
C ASP A 245 31.93 19.93 -2.35
N PRO A 246 33.19 20.20 -2.77
CA PRO A 246 34.13 19.15 -3.15
C PRO A 246 34.60 18.33 -1.95
N LEU A 247 34.59 18.89 -0.74
CA LEU A 247 35.07 18.25 0.48
C LEU A 247 33.97 17.49 1.24
N ALA A 248 32.75 17.47 0.70
CA ALA A 248 31.61 16.81 1.31
C ALA A 248 31.90 15.34 1.64
N ASP A 249 31.54 14.95 2.86
CA ASP A 249 31.65 13.58 3.34
C ASP A 249 30.52 12.72 2.78
N THR A 250 30.82 11.96 1.73
CA THR A 250 29.84 11.14 1.00
C THR A 250 30.01 9.64 1.24
N VAL A 251 30.68 9.27 2.34
CA VAL A 251 30.80 7.88 2.78
C VAL A 251 29.53 7.49 3.55
N SER A 252 28.76 6.57 2.99
CA SER A 252 27.73 5.84 3.72
C SER A 252 28.18 4.41 3.98
N GLY A 253 27.77 3.85 5.12
CA GLY A 253 28.18 2.52 5.54
C GLY A 253 27.04 1.81 6.24
N THR A 254 26.77 0.58 5.83
CA THR A 254 25.83 -0.33 6.48
C THR A 254 26.61 -1.49 7.06
N ARG A 255 26.19 -1.98 8.22
CA ARG A 255 26.88 -3.06 8.92
C ARG A 255 25.90 -4.12 9.38
N LEU A 256 26.38 -5.35 9.37
CA LEU A 256 25.73 -6.49 10.00
C LEU A 256 26.74 -7.07 10.99
N THR A 257 26.33 -7.15 12.26
CA THR A 257 27.15 -7.76 13.32
C THR A 257 26.36 -8.91 13.94
N LEU A 258 27.01 -10.04 14.16
CA LEU A 258 26.50 -11.14 14.98
C LEU A 258 27.29 -11.20 16.28
N LEU A 259 26.57 -11.06 17.38
CA LEU A 259 27.09 -11.36 18.71
C LEU A 259 26.56 -12.73 19.14
N VAL A 260 27.42 -13.56 19.72
CA VAL A 260 27.03 -14.85 20.30
C VAL A 260 27.30 -14.83 21.79
N ARG A 261 26.42 -15.48 22.56
CA ARG A 261 26.58 -15.61 24.01
C ARG A 261 27.80 -16.47 24.35
N LYS A 262 28.71 -15.91 25.15
CA LYS A 262 29.89 -16.61 25.69
C LYS A 262 30.21 -16.08 27.09
N ASP A 263 30.45 -16.97 28.05
CA ASP A 263 30.85 -16.64 29.43
C ASP A 263 29.93 -15.61 30.13
N GLY A 264 28.62 -15.69 29.87
CA GLY A 264 27.61 -14.79 30.44
C GLY A 264 27.46 -13.43 29.75
N GLY A 265 28.33 -13.12 28.77
CA GLY A 265 28.28 -11.92 27.94
C GLY A 265 27.98 -12.22 26.47
N PHE A 266 27.96 -11.16 25.66
CA PHE A 266 27.86 -11.24 24.20
C PHE A 266 29.19 -10.82 23.58
N VAL A 267 29.72 -11.63 22.67
CA VAL A 267 30.99 -11.38 21.99
C VAL A 267 30.74 -11.33 20.48
N PRO A 268 31.27 -10.32 19.76
CA PRO A 268 31.17 -10.28 18.31
C PRO A 268 31.98 -11.43 17.69
N VAL A 269 31.31 -12.25 16.89
CA VAL A 269 31.93 -13.36 16.14
C VAL A 269 31.89 -13.13 14.63
N TYR A 270 30.99 -12.25 14.18
CA TYR A 270 30.92 -11.83 12.79
C TYR A 270 30.61 -10.35 12.72
N ARG A 271 31.33 -9.66 11.85
CA ARG A 271 31.04 -8.27 11.49
C ARG A 271 31.39 -8.08 10.03
N LYS A 272 30.42 -7.58 9.26
CA LYS A 272 30.64 -7.20 7.87
C LYS A 272 30.10 -5.81 7.61
N THR A 273 30.87 -5.01 6.90
CA THR A 273 30.56 -3.62 6.60
C THR A 273 30.53 -3.43 5.08
N SER A 274 29.41 -2.95 4.57
CA SER A 274 29.27 -2.52 3.18
C SER A 274 29.30 -1.01 3.13
N THR A 275 30.18 -0.45 2.32
CA THR A 275 30.30 1.00 2.15
C THR A 275 29.90 1.42 0.75
N SER A 276 29.34 2.61 0.65
CA SER A 276 29.05 3.31 -0.59
C SER A 276 29.71 4.68 -0.52
N THR A 277 30.63 4.94 -1.42
CA THR A 277 31.34 6.22 -1.53
C THR A 277 30.90 6.93 -2.80
N ARG A 278 30.51 8.22 -2.71
CA ARG A 278 30.26 9.04 -3.91
C ARG A 278 31.48 9.89 -4.22
N LYS A 279 32.41 9.28 -4.95
CA LYS A 279 33.69 9.87 -5.36
C LYS A 279 33.47 10.98 -6.38
N LEU A 280 34.27 12.04 -6.31
CA LEU A 280 34.33 13.01 -7.40
C LEU A 280 34.76 12.29 -8.68
N TRP A 281 34.21 12.71 -9.83
CA TRP A 281 34.73 12.31 -11.14
C TRP A 281 36.21 12.74 -11.24
N TYR A 282 36.97 12.14 -12.16
CA TYR A 282 38.39 12.46 -12.39
C TYR A 282 38.71 13.96 -12.55
N LEU A 283 37.70 14.79 -12.84
CA LEU A 283 37.79 16.25 -12.87
C LEU A 283 36.67 16.85 -11.99
N VAL A 284 36.94 17.97 -11.33
CA VAL A 284 35.90 18.78 -10.67
C VAL A 284 35.02 19.44 -11.73
N VAL A 285 33.88 18.82 -12.01
CA VAL A 285 32.93 19.27 -13.03
C VAL A 285 31.60 19.61 -12.36
N PRO A 286 31.23 20.90 -12.24
CA PRO A 286 29.88 21.27 -11.84
C PRO A 286 28.89 20.93 -12.96
N GLY A 287 27.67 20.58 -12.57
CA GLY A 287 26.58 20.27 -13.49
C GLY A 287 25.27 20.02 -12.76
N MET A 288 24.28 19.54 -13.51
CA MET A 288 22.96 19.19 -12.99
C MET A 288 22.82 17.68 -12.88
N PHE A 289 22.59 17.16 -11.67
CA PHE A 289 22.55 15.72 -11.40
C PHE A 289 21.27 15.31 -10.69
N ASP A 290 20.82 14.07 -10.96
CA ASP A 290 19.58 13.51 -10.43
C ASP A 290 19.62 13.31 -8.90
N GLY A 291 18.64 13.90 -8.21
CA GLY A 291 18.37 13.71 -6.78
C GLY A 291 17.26 12.68 -6.49
N GLY A 292 16.67 12.10 -7.53
CA GLY A 292 15.50 11.24 -7.49
C GLY A 292 14.19 11.99 -7.80
N GLY A 293 13.22 11.31 -8.41
CA GLY A 293 11.90 11.88 -8.70
C GLY A 293 11.92 12.99 -9.76
N MET A 294 12.81 12.89 -10.75
CA MET A 294 13.02 13.88 -11.82
C MET A 294 13.48 15.27 -11.34
N LYS A 295 13.95 15.39 -10.08
CA LYS A 295 14.52 16.63 -9.56
C LYS A 295 16.03 16.66 -9.79
N LEU A 296 16.48 17.66 -10.54
CA LEU A 296 17.90 17.91 -10.77
C LEU A 296 18.40 18.99 -9.80
N TYR A 297 19.60 18.78 -9.27
CA TYR A 297 20.25 19.72 -8.37
C TYR A 297 21.64 20.11 -8.90
N PRO A 298 22.05 21.38 -8.75
CA PRO A 298 23.43 21.79 -8.96
C PRO A 298 24.36 20.98 -8.06
N SER A 299 25.27 20.20 -8.66
CA SER A 299 26.23 19.39 -7.91
C SER A 299 27.51 19.16 -8.69
N LEU A 300 28.55 18.71 -8.00
CA LEU A 300 29.75 18.18 -8.65
C LEU A 300 29.49 16.77 -9.15
N ALA A 301 30.01 16.47 -10.34
CA ALA A 301 29.97 15.13 -10.91
C ALA A 301 30.58 14.11 -9.95
N ARG A 302 29.79 13.11 -9.55
CA ARG A 302 30.23 12.05 -8.62
C ARG A 302 29.85 10.66 -9.12
N ARG A 303 30.76 9.71 -8.99
CA ARG A 303 30.54 8.28 -9.24
C ARG A 303 30.32 7.56 -7.92
N THR A 304 29.31 6.70 -7.86
CA THR A 304 29.10 5.83 -6.70
C THR A 304 29.98 4.59 -6.83
N GLU A 305 30.73 4.27 -5.78
CA GLU A 305 31.56 3.06 -5.68
C GLU A 305 31.17 2.31 -4.41
N TYR A 306 30.89 1.01 -4.55
CA TYR A 306 30.52 0.12 -3.46
C TYR A 306 31.70 -0.78 -3.09
N ARG A 307 31.95 -0.97 -1.79
CA ARG A 307 32.97 -1.88 -1.25
C ARG A 307 32.39 -2.74 -0.12
N GLY A 308 32.90 -3.95 0.07
CA GLY A 308 32.49 -4.85 1.17
C GLY A 308 31.14 -5.58 1.01
N GLY A 309 30.35 -5.27 -0.02
CA GLY A 309 29.04 -5.90 -0.32
C GLY A 309 29.06 -6.89 -1.49
N ALA A 310 27.98 -7.69 -1.63
CA ALA A 310 27.91 -8.79 -2.59
C ALA A 310 27.57 -8.40 -4.04
N LYS A 311 27.02 -7.19 -4.33
CA LYS A 311 26.66 -6.77 -5.70
C LYS A 311 26.73 -5.25 -5.93
N ARG A 312 26.91 -4.86 -7.21
CA ARG A 312 27.08 -3.48 -7.73
C ARG A 312 25.84 -2.57 -7.60
N TYR A 313 24.66 -3.12 -7.26
CA TYR A 313 23.37 -2.41 -7.28
C TYR A 313 22.56 -2.51 -5.97
N SER A 314 23.01 -3.31 -5.00
CA SER A 314 22.41 -3.40 -3.68
C SER A 314 23.52 -3.18 -2.66
N SER A 315 23.56 -2.00 -2.03
CA SER A 315 24.56 -1.63 -1.02
C SER A 315 24.45 -2.44 0.29
N GLY A 316 23.58 -3.46 0.35
CA GLY A 316 23.31 -4.25 1.54
C GLY A 316 24.03 -5.59 1.52
N ILE A 317 24.41 -6.05 2.71
CA ILE A 317 24.68 -7.46 2.97
C ILE A 317 23.35 -8.19 2.82
N SER A 318 23.32 -9.28 2.05
CA SER A 318 22.10 -10.10 1.94
C SER A 318 21.84 -10.74 3.29
N LEU A 319 20.87 -10.21 4.03
CA LEU A 319 20.52 -10.75 5.33
C LEU A 319 20.02 -12.20 5.20
N ALA A 320 19.23 -12.48 4.17
CA ALA A 320 18.74 -13.83 3.90
C ALA A 320 19.89 -14.82 3.77
N SER A 321 20.85 -14.53 2.87
CA SER A 321 22.02 -15.38 2.67
C SER A 321 22.89 -15.48 3.92
N PHE A 322 23.03 -14.40 4.70
CA PHE A 322 23.74 -14.46 5.97
C PHE A 322 23.08 -15.44 6.96
N VAL A 323 21.76 -15.35 7.12
CA VAL A 323 21.01 -16.21 8.05
C VAL A 323 21.04 -17.67 7.60
N GLU A 324 20.90 -17.95 6.31
CA GLU A 324 20.93 -19.32 5.79
C GLU A 324 22.35 -19.91 5.77
N ASP A 325 23.33 -19.18 5.23
CA ASP A 325 24.67 -19.70 4.99
C ASP A 325 25.55 -19.70 6.26
N ARG A 326 25.38 -18.69 7.15
CA ARG A 326 26.26 -18.51 8.32
C ARG A 326 25.61 -18.90 9.64
N LEU A 327 24.30 -18.73 9.80
CA LEU A 327 23.59 -19.25 10.97
C LEU A 327 23.05 -20.67 10.74
N GLY A 328 22.95 -21.12 9.49
CA GLY A 328 22.34 -22.41 9.16
C GLY A 328 20.83 -22.44 9.39
N LEU A 329 20.17 -21.29 9.52
CA LEU A 329 18.75 -21.18 9.81
C LEU A 329 17.96 -21.06 8.50
N LYS A 330 17.08 -22.02 8.22
CA LYS A 330 16.35 -22.08 6.95
C LYS A 330 15.21 -21.05 6.91
N LEU A 331 15.20 -20.20 5.88
CA LEU A 331 14.17 -19.16 5.71
C LEU A 331 13.01 -19.59 4.80
N ALA A 332 13.25 -20.56 3.92
CA ALA A 332 12.19 -21.17 3.12
C ALA A 332 11.15 -21.83 4.04
N VAL A 333 9.94 -21.29 4.09
CA VAL A 333 8.87 -21.86 4.91
C VAL A 333 8.16 -22.94 4.13
N ARG A 334 8.23 -24.17 4.64
CA ARG A 334 7.43 -25.26 4.07
C ARG A 334 5.97 -24.92 4.34
N ASN A 335 5.16 -24.88 3.29
CA ASN A 335 3.71 -24.80 3.43
C ASN A 335 3.21 -26.11 4.02
N THR A 336 3.27 -26.23 5.35
CA THR A 336 2.86 -27.43 6.09
C THR A 336 1.35 -27.54 6.25
N ILE A 337 0.62 -26.48 5.88
CA ILE A 337 -0.84 -26.43 5.98
C ILE A 337 -1.36 -26.47 4.54
N SER A 338 -1.87 -27.62 4.12
CA SER A 338 -2.54 -27.73 2.83
C SER A 338 -3.84 -26.91 2.83
N PRO A 339 -4.36 -26.50 1.66
CA PRO A 339 -5.70 -25.94 1.57
C PRO A 339 -6.77 -26.81 2.23
N SER A 340 -6.67 -28.14 2.11
CA SER A 340 -7.57 -29.08 2.79
C SER A 340 -7.48 -29.01 4.31
N ASP A 341 -6.29 -28.81 4.89
CA ASP A 341 -6.12 -28.72 6.34
C ASP A 341 -6.83 -27.49 6.91
N GLU A 342 -6.81 -26.38 6.18
CA GLU A 342 -7.52 -25.16 6.56
C GLU A 342 -9.04 -25.35 6.51
N LEU A 343 -9.55 -26.04 5.48
CA LEU A 343 -10.98 -26.37 5.39
C LEU A 343 -11.42 -27.34 6.49
N ASN A 344 -10.57 -28.33 6.83
CA ASN A 344 -10.82 -29.25 7.94
C ASN A 344 -10.84 -28.51 9.29
N GLN A 345 -9.89 -27.58 9.48
CA GLN A 345 -9.84 -26.74 10.66
C GLN A 345 -11.08 -25.86 10.81
N LEU A 346 -11.61 -25.32 9.71
CA LEU A 346 -12.87 -24.57 9.73
C LEU A 346 -14.05 -25.46 10.10
N ASP A 347 -14.12 -26.69 9.58
CA ASP A 347 -15.15 -27.66 9.97
C ASP A 347 -15.08 -27.99 11.46
N GLU A 348 -13.87 -28.18 12.01
CA GLU A 348 -13.67 -28.38 13.45
C GLU A 348 -14.16 -27.17 14.26
N ILE A 349 -13.83 -25.95 13.85
CA ILE A 349 -14.29 -24.71 14.49
C ILE A 349 -15.82 -24.66 14.50
N LEU A 350 -16.44 -24.94 13.35
CA LEU A 350 -17.90 -24.88 13.15
C LEU A 350 -18.64 -26.02 13.86
N ALA A 351 -17.99 -27.16 14.08
CA ALA A 351 -18.56 -28.28 14.83
C ALA A 351 -18.60 -28.02 16.34
N THR A 352 -17.78 -27.10 16.86
CA THR A 352 -17.83 -26.74 18.29
C THR A 352 -19.02 -25.82 18.59
N ALA A 353 -19.77 -26.12 19.64
CA ALA A 353 -20.86 -25.26 20.14
C ALA A 353 -20.37 -23.98 20.85
N LYS A 354 -19.05 -23.72 20.86
CA LYS A 354 -18.44 -22.58 21.54
C LYS A 354 -18.32 -21.38 20.60
N GLU A 355 -18.37 -20.17 21.15
CA GLU A 355 -18.09 -18.97 20.39
C GLU A 355 -16.65 -18.99 19.85
N PRO A 356 -16.43 -18.71 18.56
CA PRO A 356 -15.09 -18.69 17.99
C PRO A 356 -14.21 -17.59 18.57
N THR A 357 -12.96 -17.94 18.83
CA THR A 357 -11.92 -17.00 19.26
C THR A 357 -11.56 -16.01 18.13
N SER A 358 -10.93 -14.87 18.47
CA SER A 358 -10.54 -13.88 17.46
C SER A 358 -9.60 -14.45 16.38
N ALA A 359 -8.72 -15.39 16.72
CA ALA A 359 -7.88 -16.07 15.73
C ALA A 359 -8.68 -16.98 14.79
N GLN A 360 -9.71 -17.66 15.30
CA GLN A 360 -10.62 -18.47 14.49
C GLN A 360 -11.49 -17.59 13.58
N ILE A 361 -11.95 -16.43 14.06
CA ILE A 361 -12.63 -15.43 13.22
C ILE A 361 -11.70 -14.97 12.10
N ALA A 362 -10.44 -14.65 12.40
CA ALA A 362 -9.46 -14.27 11.37
C ALA A 362 -9.23 -15.37 10.31
N LEU A 363 -9.28 -16.65 10.71
CA LEU A 363 -9.24 -17.77 9.77
C LEU A 363 -10.49 -17.80 8.86
N VAL A 364 -11.67 -17.54 9.41
CA VAL A 364 -12.92 -17.42 8.63
C VAL A 364 -12.84 -16.25 7.63
N GLU A 365 -12.37 -15.08 8.05
CA GLU A 365 -12.21 -13.93 7.15
C GLU A 365 -11.27 -14.26 5.99
N ARG A 366 -10.18 -14.98 6.29
CA ARG A 366 -9.20 -15.44 5.31
C ARG A 366 -9.79 -16.44 4.33
N PHE A 367 -10.60 -17.39 4.78
CA PHE A 367 -11.32 -18.31 3.92
C PHE A 367 -12.08 -17.57 2.81
N PHE A 368 -12.88 -16.57 3.18
CA PHE A 368 -13.60 -15.75 2.19
C PHE A 368 -12.67 -14.87 1.36
N ALA A 369 -11.57 -14.35 1.93
CA ALA A 369 -10.60 -13.52 1.21
C ALA A 369 -9.87 -14.30 0.10
N ASN A 370 -9.66 -15.61 0.31
CA ASN A 370 -9.00 -16.53 -0.62
C ASN A 370 -9.92 -17.04 -1.74
N ILE A 371 -11.22 -16.74 -1.70
CA ILE A 371 -12.11 -17.02 -2.82
C ILE A 371 -11.66 -16.16 -4.00
N GLU A 372 -11.21 -16.84 -5.05
CA GLU A 372 -10.67 -16.21 -6.24
C GLU A 372 -11.71 -15.35 -6.94
N TYR A 373 -11.32 -14.12 -7.29
CA TYR A 373 -12.21 -13.19 -7.96
C TYR A 373 -12.64 -13.74 -9.33
N ARG A 374 -13.96 -13.77 -9.60
CA ARG A 374 -14.58 -14.26 -10.85
C ARG A 374 -14.38 -15.75 -11.15
N LYS A 375 -13.96 -16.55 -10.17
CA LYS A 375 -14.01 -18.01 -10.29
C LYS A 375 -15.21 -18.55 -9.52
N PRO A 376 -16.01 -19.46 -10.11
CA PRO A 376 -17.08 -20.12 -9.38
C PRO A 376 -16.56 -20.79 -8.11
N VAL A 377 -17.31 -20.66 -7.02
CA VAL A 377 -17.01 -21.40 -5.79
C VAL A 377 -17.36 -22.88 -5.95
N ASP A 378 -16.54 -23.76 -5.37
CA ASP A 378 -16.79 -25.19 -5.38
C ASP A 378 -17.80 -25.62 -4.30
N GLU A 379 -18.30 -26.86 -4.37
CA GLU A 379 -19.32 -27.37 -3.44
C GLU A 379 -18.88 -27.30 -1.98
N ARG A 380 -17.60 -27.58 -1.72
CA ARG A 380 -17.06 -27.60 -0.37
C ARG A 380 -16.97 -26.19 0.21
N GLN A 381 -16.58 -25.21 -0.60
CA GLN A 381 -16.59 -23.81 -0.23
C GLN A 381 -18.02 -23.33 0.05
N MET A 382 -19.00 -23.74 -0.78
CA MET A 382 -20.42 -23.43 -0.56
C MET A 382 -20.94 -24.02 0.75
N GLU A 383 -20.64 -25.29 1.05
CA GLU A 383 -21.03 -25.94 2.29
C GLU A 383 -20.49 -25.19 3.52
N LEU A 384 -19.19 -24.89 3.53
CA LEU A 384 -18.54 -24.18 4.63
C LEU A 384 -19.06 -22.75 4.77
N GLY A 385 -19.22 -22.02 3.67
CA GLY A 385 -19.77 -20.66 3.71
C GLY A 385 -21.20 -20.62 4.25
N GLY A 386 -22.03 -21.61 3.90
CA GLY A 386 -23.37 -21.76 4.46
C GLY A 386 -23.33 -22.01 5.97
N LYS A 387 -22.51 -22.96 6.44
CA LYS A 387 -22.30 -23.23 7.87
C LYS A 387 -21.82 -21.97 8.62
N ILE A 388 -20.85 -21.25 8.08
CA ILE A 388 -20.33 -20.00 8.66
C ILE A 388 -21.45 -18.95 8.76
N LEU A 389 -22.20 -18.73 7.68
CA LEU A 389 -23.28 -17.74 7.66
C LEU A 389 -24.46 -18.14 8.54
N SER A 390 -24.68 -19.43 8.81
CA SER A 390 -25.69 -19.88 9.77
C SER A 390 -25.29 -19.66 11.24
N ASN A 391 -23.99 -19.60 11.56
CA ASN A 391 -23.50 -19.45 12.93
C ASN A 391 -23.49 -17.98 13.39
N MET A 392 -24.53 -17.56 14.12
CA MET A 392 -24.72 -16.18 14.59
C MET A 392 -23.56 -15.57 15.40
N ALA A 393 -22.71 -16.39 16.01
CA ALA A 393 -21.53 -15.93 16.75
C ALA A 393 -20.39 -15.45 15.84
N ILE A 394 -20.37 -15.88 14.58
CA ILE A 394 -19.38 -15.46 13.59
C ILE A 394 -19.86 -14.17 12.90
N PRO A 395 -19.12 -13.05 12.97
CA PRO A 395 -19.47 -11.84 12.25
C PRO A 395 -19.39 -12.05 10.73
N VAL A 396 -20.27 -11.39 9.99
CA VAL A 396 -20.18 -11.36 8.52
C VAL A 396 -19.05 -10.43 8.15
N SER A 397 -18.03 -10.93 7.44
CA SER A 397 -16.86 -10.14 7.05
C SER A 397 -17.02 -9.54 5.65
N TYR A 398 -16.22 -8.52 5.34
CA TYR A 398 -16.26 -7.86 4.02
C TYR A 398 -16.07 -8.83 2.83
N PRO A 399 -15.15 -9.81 2.88
CA PRO A 399 -14.92 -10.73 1.76
C PRO A 399 -16.08 -11.70 1.46
N VAL A 400 -17.09 -11.85 2.34
CA VAL A 400 -18.28 -12.67 2.06
C VAL A 400 -18.96 -12.25 0.76
N SER A 401 -18.96 -10.95 0.44
CA SER A 401 -19.49 -10.44 -0.84
C SER A 401 -18.87 -11.12 -2.08
N ARG A 402 -17.58 -11.50 -2.04
CA ARG A 402 -16.92 -12.19 -3.14
C ARG A 402 -17.42 -13.61 -3.32
N MET A 403 -17.71 -14.30 -2.21
CA MET A 403 -18.27 -15.64 -2.25
C MET A 403 -19.61 -15.66 -2.97
N VAL A 404 -20.52 -14.78 -2.54
CA VAL A 404 -21.88 -14.76 -3.05
C VAL A 404 -21.95 -14.30 -4.51
N ASP A 405 -21.09 -13.36 -4.93
CA ASP A 405 -20.94 -12.94 -6.34
C ASP A 405 -20.48 -14.10 -7.25
N ASN A 406 -19.71 -15.04 -6.69
CA ASN A 406 -19.16 -16.19 -7.38
C ASN A 406 -20.01 -17.46 -7.27
N LEU A 407 -21.22 -17.40 -6.68
CA LEU A 407 -22.10 -18.57 -6.63
C LEU A 407 -22.47 -19.06 -8.05
N PRO A 408 -22.51 -20.38 -8.30
CA PRO A 408 -22.85 -20.91 -9.61
C PRO A 408 -24.21 -20.41 -10.09
N LYS A 409 -24.25 -19.78 -11.27
CA LYS A 409 -25.48 -19.19 -11.83
C LYS A 409 -26.62 -20.22 -12.04
N ALA A 410 -26.25 -21.48 -12.29
CA ALA A 410 -27.19 -22.58 -12.50
C ALA A 410 -27.84 -23.07 -11.20
N ASP A 411 -27.24 -22.84 -10.03
CA ASP A 411 -27.74 -23.33 -8.75
C ASP A 411 -28.58 -22.27 -8.03
N ARG A 412 -29.84 -22.15 -8.44
CA ARG A 412 -30.77 -21.17 -7.86
C ARG A 412 -31.12 -21.48 -6.41
N ASN A 413 -31.17 -22.76 -6.03
CA ASN A 413 -31.51 -23.18 -4.68
C ASN A 413 -30.42 -22.71 -3.70
N ARG A 414 -29.16 -22.89 -4.06
CA ARG A 414 -28.03 -22.43 -3.23
C ARG A 414 -27.94 -20.91 -3.14
N GLN A 415 -28.21 -20.19 -4.23
CA GLN A 415 -28.30 -18.73 -4.20
C GLN A 415 -29.38 -18.23 -3.23
N GLN A 416 -30.54 -18.89 -3.23
CA GLN A 416 -31.64 -18.58 -2.33
C GLN A 416 -31.32 -18.94 -0.88
N GLU A 417 -30.65 -20.06 -0.62
CA GLU A 417 -30.18 -20.44 0.73
C GLU A 417 -29.24 -19.37 1.31
N PHE A 418 -28.24 -18.94 0.55
CA PHE A 418 -27.33 -17.88 0.97
C PHE A 418 -28.05 -16.53 1.17
N ALA A 419 -29.04 -16.23 0.33
CA ALA A 419 -29.89 -15.06 0.53
C ALA A 419 -30.66 -15.16 1.85
N ASP A 420 -31.34 -16.28 2.11
CA ASP A 420 -32.10 -16.52 3.35
C ASP A 420 -31.20 -16.34 4.58
N LEU A 421 -29.98 -16.89 4.57
CA LEU A 421 -29.00 -16.73 5.65
C LEU A 421 -28.58 -15.26 5.85
N LEU A 422 -28.29 -14.53 4.79
CA LEU A 422 -27.90 -13.11 4.87
C LEU A 422 -29.05 -12.22 5.35
N PHE A 423 -30.29 -12.51 4.95
CA PHE A 423 -31.46 -11.80 5.42
C PHE A 423 -31.78 -12.12 6.88
N GLN A 424 -31.64 -13.38 7.30
CA GLN A 424 -31.74 -13.75 8.72
C GLN A 424 -30.73 -12.96 9.57
N ARG A 425 -29.50 -12.78 9.08
CA ARG A 425 -28.47 -11.94 9.72
C ARG A 425 -28.88 -10.48 9.78
N LEU A 426 -29.41 -9.94 8.69
CA LEU A 426 -29.88 -8.56 8.63
C LEU A 426 -31.03 -8.31 9.62
N GLU A 427 -32.03 -9.20 9.63
CA GLU A 427 -33.21 -9.11 10.50
C GLU A 427 -32.84 -9.15 11.97
N ALA A 428 -31.93 -10.04 12.38
CA ALA A 428 -31.42 -10.05 13.75
C ALA A 428 -30.80 -8.70 14.18
N ARG A 429 -30.18 -7.97 13.24
CA ARG A 429 -29.63 -6.62 13.50
C ARG A 429 -30.71 -5.55 13.53
N LEU A 430 -31.73 -5.66 12.66
CA LEU A 430 -32.89 -4.77 12.69
C LEU A 430 -33.68 -4.91 13.99
N ASP A 431 -33.87 -6.14 14.48
CA ASP A 431 -34.56 -6.44 15.73
C ASP A 431 -33.77 -5.98 16.96
N ALA A 432 -32.44 -5.97 16.87
CA ALA A 432 -31.57 -5.45 17.91
C ALA A 432 -31.62 -3.92 18.06
N VAL A 433 -32.05 -3.19 17.02
CA VAL A 433 -32.14 -1.72 17.00
C VAL A 433 -33.57 -1.25 16.65
N PRO A 434 -34.57 -1.55 17.50
CA PRO A 434 -35.92 -1.06 17.30
C PRO A 434 -36.02 0.39 17.80
N GLY A 435 -36.20 1.35 16.89
CA GLY A 435 -36.78 2.66 17.22
C GLY A 435 -36.08 3.48 18.31
N SER A 436 -34.74 3.55 18.32
CA SER A 436 -33.91 4.53 19.08
C SER A 436 -33.83 4.41 20.62
N THR A 437 -34.29 3.32 21.24
CA THR A 437 -34.24 3.17 22.72
C THR A 437 -32.92 2.61 23.28
N LYS A 438 -32.01 2.15 22.43
CA LYS A 438 -30.71 1.59 22.86
C LYS A 438 -29.64 2.68 23.00
N PRO A 439 -28.65 2.52 23.89
CA PRO A 439 -27.53 3.46 23.99
C PRO A 439 -26.81 3.64 22.64
N GLN A 440 -26.39 4.86 22.32
CA GLN A 440 -25.71 5.17 21.04
C GLN A 440 -24.50 4.25 20.79
N GLY A 441 -23.72 3.91 21.82
CA GLY A 441 -22.58 2.99 21.70
C GLY A 441 -22.97 1.57 21.27
N TYR A 442 -24.14 1.08 21.70
CA TYR A 442 -24.68 -0.21 21.26
C TYR A 442 -25.14 -0.15 19.80
N ILE A 443 -25.76 0.95 19.41
CA ILE A 443 -26.22 1.18 18.04
C ILE A 443 -25.01 1.25 17.09
N SER A 444 -23.99 2.03 17.44
CA SER A 444 -22.79 2.21 16.61
C SER A 444 -21.97 0.93 16.42
N SER A 445 -22.01 -0.01 17.38
CA SER A 445 -21.32 -1.29 17.20
C SER A 445 -21.98 -2.20 16.14
N GLN A 446 -23.25 -1.95 15.80
CA GLN A 446 -23.94 -2.72 14.75
C GLN A 446 -23.58 -2.26 13.33
N PHE A 447 -23.12 -1.01 13.16
CA PHE A 447 -22.92 -0.41 11.85
C PHE A 447 -21.97 -1.18 10.93
N PRO A 448 -20.79 -1.66 11.39
CA PRO A 448 -19.90 -2.43 10.53
C PRO A 448 -20.55 -3.72 10.02
N GLN A 449 -21.31 -4.40 10.87
CA GLN A 449 -22.01 -5.63 10.50
C GLN A 449 -23.12 -5.37 9.48
N VAL A 450 -23.92 -4.31 9.65
CA VAL A 450 -24.96 -3.97 8.68
C VAL A 450 -24.35 -3.60 7.33
N ASP A 451 -23.25 -2.84 7.28
CA ASP A 451 -22.55 -2.53 6.03
C ASP A 451 -22.01 -3.79 5.35
N GLN A 452 -21.37 -4.70 6.10
CA GLN A 452 -20.82 -5.95 5.56
C GLN A 452 -21.91 -6.89 5.03
N ILE A 453 -23.00 -7.11 5.79
CA ILE A 453 -24.17 -7.88 5.34
C ILE A 453 -24.79 -7.23 4.10
N SER A 454 -24.94 -5.91 4.11
CA SER A 454 -25.53 -5.15 3.02
C SER A 454 -24.76 -5.30 1.71
N ARG A 455 -23.43 -5.28 1.77
CA ARG A 455 -22.56 -5.54 0.60
C ARG A 455 -22.69 -6.98 0.10
N ALA A 456 -22.79 -7.96 1.00
CA ALA A 456 -23.01 -9.35 0.60
C ALA A 456 -24.37 -9.51 -0.10
N ILE A 457 -25.45 -8.94 0.44
CA ILE A 457 -26.78 -8.97 -0.21
C ILE A 457 -26.73 -8.28 -1.58
N ALA A 458 -26.05 -7.14 -1.70
CA ALA A 458 -25.90 -6.44 -2.97
C ALA A 458 -25.16 -7.27 -4.03
N ALA A 459 -24.24 -8.14 -3.61
CA ALA A 459 -23.42 -8.99 -4.47
C ALA A 459 -24.08 -10.33 -4.85
N LEU A 460 -25.20 -10.71 -4.24
CA LEU A 460 -25.93 -11.93 -4.63
C LEU A 460 -26.30 -11.90 -6.13
N PRO A 461 -26.36 -13.05 -6.83
CA PRO A 461 -26.82 -13.08 -8.21
C PRO A 461 -28.23 -12.49 -8.38
N GLN A 462 -28.51 -11.97 -9.57
CA GLN A 462 -29.84 -11.46 -9.91
C GLN A 462 -30.87 -12.60 -9.82
N GLY A 463 -32.03 -12.32 -9.23
CA GLY A 463 -33.09 -13.32 -9.05
C GLY A 463 -32.99 -14.10 -7.74
N ALA A 464 -31.84 -14.10 -7.04
CA ALA A 464 -31.67 -14.80 -5.77
C ALA A 464 -32.65 -14.35 -4.67
N ILE A 465 -33.19 -13.13 -4.79
CA ILE A 465 -34.14 -12.55 -3.83
C ILE A 465 -35.49 -12.17 -4.45
N ALA A 466 -35.71 -12.34 -5.76
CA ALA A 466 -36.77 -11.65 -6.51
C ALA A 466 -38.22 -12.05 -6.15
N GLN A 467 -38.41 -12.89 -5.13
CA GLN A 467 -39.71 -13.38 -4.66
C GLN A 467 -39.82 -13.44 -3.13
N ARG A 468 -38.75 -13.08 -2.41
CA ARG A 468 -38.63 -13.21 -0.95
C ARG A 468 -37.90 -12.00 -0.41
N HIS A 469 -38.01 -11.71 0.89
CA HIS A 469 -37.22 -10.65 1.55
C HIS A 469 -37.52 -9.20 1.17
N PHE A 470 -38.59 -8.93 0.39
CA PHE A 470 -39.06 -7.56 0.15
C PHE A 470 -39.30 -6.81 1.47
N ASP A 471 -40.05 -7.43 2.39
CA ASP A 471 -40.38 -6.85 3.69
C ASP A 471 -39.13 -6.55 4.52
N GLY A 472 -38.10 -7.41 4.48
CA GLY A 472 -36.83 -7.18 5.15
C GLY A 472 -36.11 -5.92 4.62
N LEU A 473 -36.10 -5.71 3.31
CA LEU A 473 -35.54 -4.49 2.70
C LEU A 473 -36.39 -3.25 3.00
N VAL A 474 -37.70 -3.37 3.03
CA VAL A 474 -38.59 -2.27 3.43
C VAL A 474 -38.35 -1.89 4.89
N ARG A 475 -38.28 -2.86 5.80
CA ARG A 475 -37.93 -2.63 7.21
C ARG A 475 -36.58 -1.94 7.35
N LEU A 476 -35.57 -2.36 6.60
CA LEU A 476 -34.28 -1.68 6.55
C LEU A 476 -34.42 -0.24 6.05
N ALA A 477 -35.16 0.00 4.97
CA ALA A 477 -35.37 1.34 4.40
C ALA A 477 -36.04 2.30 5.41
N ARG A 478 -36.97 1.78 6.21
CA ARG A 478 -37.70 2.52 7.26
C ARG A 478 -36.92 2.69 8.56
N ASN A 479 -35.81 1.97 8.75
CA ASN A 479 -34.94 2.16 9.91
C ASN A 479 -34.00 3.35 9.69
N GLU A 480 -34.35 4.52 10.24
CA GLU A 480 -33.62 5.79 10.02
C GLU A 480 -32.12 5.69 10.32
N VAL A 481 -31.75 4.83 11.26
CA VAL A 481 -30.38 4.64 11.74
C VAL A 481 -29.61 3.66 10.86
N LEU A 482 -30.15 2.46 10.63
CA LEU A 482 -29.41 1.38 9.98
C LEU A 482 -29.38 1.49 8.46
N ARG A 483 -30.34 2.17 7.83
CA ARG A 483 -30.40 2.32 6.37
C ARG A 483 -29.18 2.99 5.75
N THR A 484 -28.51 3.87 6.48
CA THR A 484 -27.31 4.58 6.00
C THR A 484 -26.15 3.61 5.79
N HIS A 485 -26.05 2.58 6.64
CA HIS A 485 -25.08 1.49 6.52
C HIS A 485 -25.61 0.35 5.63
N GLY A 486 -26.94 0.17 5.57
CA GLY A 486 -27.62 -0.83 4.76
C GLY A 486 -27.83 -0.47 3.28
N TYR A 487 -27.29 0.65 2.81
CA TYR A 487 -27.67 1.22 1.52
C TYR A 487 -27.33 0.37 0.28
N SER A 488 -26.30 -0.48 0.36
CA SER A 488 -25.95 -1.39 -0.76
C SER A 488 -27.05 -2.43 -0.98
N ALA A 489 -27.56 -3.06 0.08
CA ALA A 489 -28.70 -3.98 0.00
C ALA A 489 -29.97 -3.29 -0.48
N LEU A 490 -30.21 -2.03 -0.08
CA LEU A 490 -31.42 -1.30 -0.48
C LEU A 490 -31.55 -1.09 -2.00
N LYS A 491 -30.45 -1.08 -2.76
CA LYS A 491 -30.51 -1.06 -4.24
C LYS A 491 -31.27 -2.27 -4.80
N ARG A 492 -31.23 -3.39 -4.09
CA ARG A 492 -31.91 -4.64 -4.47
C ARG A 492 -33.44 -4.57 -4.37
N LEU A 493 -34.02 -3.48 -3.83
CA LEU A 493 -35.44 -3.20 -4.00
C LEU A 493 -35.84 -3.19 -5.48
N ALA A 494 -34.91 -2.87 -6.39
CA ALA A 494 -35.09 -2.97 -7.83
C ALA A 494 -35.58 -4.37 -8.29
N ASP A 495 -35.21 -5.46 -7.60
CA ASP A 495 -35.56 -6.82 -7.99
C ASP A 495 -37.06 -7.16 -7.80
N PHE A 496 -37.84 -6.27 -7.19
CA PHE A 496 -39.27 -6.44 -6.89
C PHE A 496 -40.19 -5.60 -7.80
N GLY A 497 -39.69 -5.17 -8.97
CA GLY A 497 -40.48 -4.47 -9.97
C GLY A 497 -41.11 -3.18 -9.45
N GLU A 498 -42.40 -2.98 -9.72
CA GLU A 498 -43.13 -1.74 -9.40
C GLU A 498 -43.16 -1.42 -7.89
N GLN A 499 -43.43 -2.43 -7.06
CA GLN A 499 -43.42 -2.27 -5.59
C GLN A 499 -42.04 -1.85 -5.08
N GLY A 500 -40.98 -2.40 -5.68
CA GLY A 500 -39.60 -2.01 -5.45
C GLY A 500 -39.30 -0.56 -5.82
N ALA A 501 -39.74 -0.15 -7.01
CA ALA A 501 -39.57 1.22 -7.50
C ALA A 501 -40.21 2.25 -6.57
N ASP A 502 -41.39 1.96 -6.02
CA ASP A 502 -42.05 2.85 -5.06
C ASP A 502 -41.21 3.10 -3.80
N GLN A 503 -40.56 2.07 -3.28
CA GLN A 503 -39.68 2.19 -2.12
C GLN A 503 -38.38 2.93 -2.45
N LEU A 504 -37.84 2.73 -3.66
CA LEU A 504 -36.66 3.46 -4.14
C LEU A 504 -36.94 4.96 -4.33
N PHE A 505 -38.11 5.32 -4.88
CA PHE A 505 -38.54 6.71 -4.94
C PHE A 505 -38.77 7.31 -3.55
N TRP A 506 -39.36 6.55 -2.63
CA TRP A 506 -39.50 6.99 -1.25
C TRP A 506 -38.15 7.28 -0.58
N LEU A 507 -37.11 6.47 -0.83
CA LEU A 507 -35.75 6.73 -0.32
C LEU A 507 -35.16 8.05 -0.81
N ILE A 508 -35.40 8.42 -2.08
CA ILE A 508 -34.99 9.71 -2.64
C ILE A 508 -35.71 10.86 -1.93
N GLU A 509 -37.04 10.75 -1.80
CA GLU A 509 -37.86 11.76 -1.13
C GLU A 509 -37.53 11.92 0.37
N ASP A 510 -37.16 10.82 1.03
CA ASP A 510 -36.82 10.85 2.45
C ASP A 510 -35.42 11.40 2.72
N ALA A 511 -34.46 11.15 1.82
CA ALA A 511 -33.12 11.74 1.91
C ALA A 511 -33.17 13.29 1.87
N ASP A 512 -34.06 13.87 1.06
CA ASP A 512 -34.34 15.30 1.05
C ASP A 512 -34.86 15.81 2.41
N ARG A 513 -35.79 15.07 3.04
CA ARG A 513 -36.25 15.37 4.40
C ARG A 513 -35.12 15.32 5.42
N MET A 514 -34.21 14.35 5.31
CA MET A 514 -33.02 14.28 6.18
C MET A 514 -32.10 15.48 6.00
N LEU A 515 -31.86 15.89 4.76
CA LEU A 515 -31.05 17.06 4.44
C LEU A 515 -31.66 18.34 5.05
N ALA A 516 -32.98 18.51 4.98
CA ALA A 516 -33.68 19.64 5.57
C ALA A 516 -33.62 19.68 7.11
N ARG A 517 -33.64 18.51 7.78
CA ARG A 517 -33.54 18.41 9.25
C ARG A 517 -32.12 18.67 9.78
N ASN A 518 -31.09 18.32 9.01
CA ASN A 518 -29.70 18.53 9.37
C ASN A 518 -29.30 20.01 9.17
N ASN A 519 -29.63 20.84 10.15
CA ASN A 519 -29.24 22.25 10.24
C ASN A 519 -27.76 22.46 9.89
N LYS A 520 -27.45 23.52 9.12
CA LYS A 520 -26.18 23.90 8.45
C LYS A 520 -24.84 23.72 9.20
N ARG A 521 -24.81 23.33 10.48
CA ARG A 521 -23.61 23.29 11.34
C ARG A 521 -22.89 21.93 11.42
N LYS A 522 -23.47 20.83 10.94
CA LYS A 522 -22.73 19.57 10.74
C LYS A 522 -23.19 18.94 9.42
N ARG A 523 -22.33 19.00 8.39
CA ARG A 523 -22.52 18.31 7.10
C ARG A 523 -22.38 16.80 7.30
N ASP A 524 -23.32 16.18 8.02
CA ASP A 524 -23.42 14.73 8.05
C ASP A 524 -23.91 14.26 6.66
N GLN A 525 -23.09 13.45 6.00
CA GLN A 525 -23.38 12.88 4.68
C GLN A 525 -24.36 11.69 4.77
N SER A 526 -24.93 11.42 5.94
CA SER A 526 -25.90 10.34 6.17
C SER A 526 -27.10 10.34 5.22
N TRP A 527 -27.54 11.49 4.71
CA TRP A 527 -28.60 11.59 3.70
C TRP A 527 -28.21 10.99 2.33
N GLN A 528 -26.92 10.97 1.99
CA GLN A 528 -26.45 10.54 0.67
C GLN A 528 -26.64 9.03 0.45
N HIS A 529 -26.49 8.23 1.50
CA HIS A 529 -26.60 6.78 1.41
C HIS A 529 -28.00 6.30 0.96
N PRO A 530 -29.11 6.66 1.63
CA PRO A 530 -30.45 6.30 1.15
C PRO A 530 -30.76 6.92 -0.23
N PHE A 531 -30.29 8.15 -0.51
CA PHE A 531 -30.43 8.76 -1.83
C PHE A 531 -29.75 7.92 -2.93
N LEU A 532 -28.50 7.51 -2.72
CA LEU A 532 -27.72 6.68 -3.64
C LEU A 532 -28.28 5.26 -3.77
N ALA A 533 -28.91 4.72 -2.73
CA ALA A 533 -29.65 3.47 -2.82
C ALA A 533 -30.85 3.60 -3.76
N GLY A 534 -31.67 4.64 -3.56
CA GLY A 534 -32.83 4.93 -4.40
C GLY A 534 -32.45 5.15 -5.87
N LEU A 535 -31.53 6.09 -6.12
CA LEU A 535 -31.06 6.40 -7.48
C LEU A 535 -30.35 5.22 -8.14
N GLY A 536 -29.47 4.53 -7.42
CA GLY A 536 -28.76 3.37 -7.93
C GLY A 536 -29.68 2.20 -8.27
N GLY A 537 -30.69 1.92 -7.43
CA GLY A 537 -31.68 0.89 -7.71
C GLY A 537 -32.55 1.22 -8.93
N LEU A 538 -33.03 2.45 -9.06
CA LEU A 538 -33.81 2.87 -10.24
C LEU A 538 -32.98 2.81 -11.53
N CYS A 539 -31.70 3.18 -11.47
CA CYS A 539 -30.78 3.02 -12.59
C CYS A 539 -30.60 1.55 -12.98
N GLN A 540 -30.50 0.64 -12.00
CA GLN A 540 -30.41 -0.80 -12.27
C GLN A 540 -31.68 -1.34 -12.95
N MET A 541 -32.88 -0.88 -12.55
CA MET A 541 -34.12 -1.21 -13.24
C MET A 541 -34.09 -0.73 -14.70
N ALA A 542 -33.70 0.53 -14.91
CA ALA A 542 -33.56 1.12 -16.24
C ALA A 542 -32.56 0.34 -17.13
N LEU A 543 -31.43 -0.10 -16.58
CA LEU A 543 -30.45 -0.94 -17.26
C LEU A 543 -31.04 -2.29 -17.71
N ARG A 544 -32.00 -2.83 -16.96
CA ARG A 544 -32.70 -4.09 -17.29
C ARG A 544 -33.90 -3.90 -18.22
N GLY A 545 -34.23 -2.66 -18.59
CA GLY A 545 -35.45 -2.35 -19.35
C GLY A 545 -36.74 -2.49 -18.52
N GLU A 546 -36.62 -2.55 -17.19
CA GLU A 546 -37.75 -2.58 -16.27
C GLU A 546 -38.25 -1.14 -16.06
N VAL A 547 -39.32 -0.77 -16.74
CA VAL A 547 -39.93 0.57 -16.64
C VAL A 547 -41.10 0.50 -15.66
N PRO A 548 -40.97 1.05 -14.43
CA PRO A 548 -42.13 1.20 -13.56
C PRO A 548 -43.09 2.19 -14.21
N GLY A 549 -44.41 1.91 -14.21
CA GLY A 549 -45.40 2.55 -15.10
C GLY A 549 -45.17 4.05 -15.37
N ASN A 550 -45.38 4.92 -14.38
CA ASN A 550 -45.15 6.37 -14.50
C ASN A 550 -43.72 6.80 -14.09
N GLY A 551 -42.73 5.91 -14.16
CA GLY A 551 -41.37 6.07 -13.64
C GLY A 551 -40.65 7.31 -14.14
N ALA A 552 -40.60 7.52 -15.47
CA ALA A 552 -39.98 8.72 -16.05
C ALA A 552 -40.67 10.01 -15.59
N LYS A 553 -42.01 10.05 -15.60
CA LYS A 553 -42.78 11.23 -15.16
C LYS A 553 -42.51 11.55 -13.68
N ARG A 554 -42.52 10.53 -12.82
CA ARG A 554 -42.25 10.69 -11.38
C ARG A 554 -40.81 11.16 -11.13
N PHE A 555 -39.84 10.57 -11.82
CA PHE A 555 -38.44 10.97 -11.69
C PHE A 555 -38.22 12.42 -12.14
N ILE A 556 -38.79 12.83 -13.28
CA ILE A 556 -38.74 14.22 -13.76
C ILE A 556 -39.39 15.16 -12.74
N ALA A 557 -40.52 14.78 -12.15
CA ALA A 557 -41.19 15.58 -11.12
C ALA A 557 -40.31 15.78 -9.87
N LEU A 558 -39.61 14.73 -9.42
CA LEU A 558 -38.67 14.84 -8.30
C LEU A 558 -37.46 15.72 -8.64
N ALA A 559 -36.93 15.61 -9.85
CA ALA A 559 -35.82 16.46 -10.28
C ALA A 559 -36.24 17.94 -10.39
N LYS A 560 -37.43 18.22 -10.93
CA LYS A 560 -38.03 19.58 -10.96
C LYS A 560 -38.28 20.16 -9.57
N ALA A 561 -38.54 19.31 -8.59
CA ALA A 561 -38.69 19.70 -7.19
C ALA A 561 -37.33 19.80 -6.45
N GLU A 562 -36.20 19.76 -7.16
CA GLU A 562 -34.83 19.82 -6.64
C GLU A 562 -34.47 18.69 -5.65
N LYS A 563 -35.25 17.60 -5.63
CA LYS A 563 -35.02 16.45 -4.74
C LYS A 563 -33.98 15.46 -5.27
N VAL A 564 -33.51 15.67 -6.50
CA VAL A 564 -32.53 14.82 -7.18
C VAL A 564 -31.30 15.64 -7.49
N ALA A 565 -30.14 15.22 -6.96
CA ALA A 565 -28.86 15.77 -7.39
C ALA A 565 -28.62 15.42 -8.87
N VAL A 566 -28.44 16.42 -9.72
CA VAL A 566 -28.25 16.25 -11.18
C VAL A 566 -26.86 16.64 -11.68
N PHE A 567 -25.87 16.77 -10.80
CA PHE A 567 -24.50 17.22 -11.14
C PHE A 567 -23.44 16.11 -10.97
N GLY A 568 -22.26 16.28 -11.56
CA GLY A 568 -21.11 15.39 -11.37
C GLY A 568 -21.40 13.92 -11.71
N ALA A 569 -21.08 13.00 -10.80
CA ALA A 569 -21.37 11.56 -10.97
C ALA A 569 -22.88 11.26 -11.01
N TYR A 570 -23.70 12.04 -10.29
CA TYR A 570 -25.15 11.85 -10.27
C TYR A 570 -25.80 12.12 -11.63
N ALA A 571 -25.28 13.09 -12.39
CA ALA A 571 -25.78 13.43 -13.73
C ALA A 571 -25.82 12.21 -14.66
N LYS A 572 -24.81 11.33 -14.57
CA LYS A 572 -24.73 10.11 -15.38
C LYS A 572 -25.82 9.11 -15.02
N MET A 573 -25.99 8.82 -13.73
CA MET A 573 -27.02 7.91 -13.24
C MET A 573 -28.43 8.46 -13.56
N VAL A 574 -28.66 9.76 -13.38
CA VAL A 574 -29.92 10.42 -13.72
C VAL A 574 -30.24 10.28 -15.20
N ALA A 575 -29.27 10.58 -16.07
CA ALA A 575 -29.43 10.45 -17.52
C ALA A 575 -29.76 9.01 -17.93
N GLY A 576 -28.99 8.04 -17.43
CA GLY A 576 -29.21 6.62 -17.71
C GLY A 576 -30.57 6.14 -17.23
N THR A 577 -30.98 6.54 -16.02
CA THR A 577 -32.29 6.18 -15.45
C THR A 577 -33.45 6.74 -16.28
N LEU A 578 -33.41 8.03 -16.62
CA LEU A 578 -34.47 8.68 -17.39
C LEU A 578 -34.57 8.11 -18.81
N LEU A 579 -33.45 7.91 -19.50
CA LEU A 579 -33.43 7.31 -20.83
C LEU A 579 -33.97 5.87 -20.81
N GLY A 580 -33.53 5.05 -19.84
CA GLY A 580 -34.03 3.67 -19.72
C GLY A 580 -35.50 3.59 -19.31
N PHE A 581 -36.06 4.62 -18.66
CA PHE A 581 -37.50 4.77 -18.41
C PHE A 581 -38.26 5.40 -19.58
N GLY A 582 -37.62 5.65 -20.73
CA GLY A 582 -38.27 6.14 -21.95
C GLY A 582 -38.39 7.66 -22.07
N ALA A 583 -37.71 8.44 -21.24
CA ALA A 583 -37.63 9.90 -21.43
C ALA A 583 -36.87 10.24 -22.72
N SER A 584 -37.30 11.29 -23.42
CA SER A 584 -36.58 11.77 -24.61
C SER A 584 -35.25 12.44 -24.22
N PRO A 585 -34.23 12.43 -25.09
CA PRO A 585 -32.98 13.16 -24.84
C PRO A 585 -33.20 14.63 -24.46
N GLN A 586 -34.22 15.26 -25.05
CA GLN A 586 -34.61 16.64 -24.74
C GLN A 586 -35.13 16.77 -23.30
N GLN A 587 -35.99 15.85 -22.83
CA GLN A 587 -36.44 15.83 -21.44
C GLN A 587 -35.28 15.63 -20.46
N VAL A 588 -34.32 14.76 -20.80
CA VAL A 588 -33.12 14.55 -19.97
C VAL A 588 -32.24 15.81 -19.95
N ARG A 589 -32.07 16.46 -21.10
CA ARG A 589 -31.33 17.73 -21.22
C ARG A 589 -31.93 18.81 -20.34
N GLU A 590 -33.26 18.96 -20.38
CA GLU A 590 -34.00 19.91 -19.53
C GLU A 590 -33.76 19.65 -18.04
N VAL A 591 -33.79 18.38 -17.61
CA VAL A 591 -33.52 18.02 -16.21
C VAL A 591 -32.07 18.32 -15.81
N LEU A 592 -31.08 17.93 -16.63
CA LEU A 592 -29.68 18.12 -16.28
C LEU A 592 -29.25 19.60 -16.27
N LEU A 593 -29.85 20.44 -17.11
CA LEU A 593 -29.58 21.88 -17.15
C LEU A 593 -30.22 22.65 -15.99
N MET A 594 -31.01 22.02 -15.12
CA MET A 594 -31.50 22.66 -13.88
C MET A 594 -30.38 22.96 -12.89
N SER A 595 -29.24 22.27 -12.97
CA SER A 595 -28.07 22.60 -12.14
C SER A 595 -27.14 23.55 -12.88
N GLU A 596 -26.87 24.71 -12.27
CA GLU A 596 -25.90 25.69 -12.76
C GLU A 596 -24.47 25.13 -12.91
N SER A 597 -24.17 24.01 -12.24
CA SER A 597 -22.88 23.34 -12.32
C SER A 597 -22.67 22.58 -13.64
N ASN A 598 -23.72 22.34 -14.42
CA ASN A 598 -23.66 21.56 -15.66
C ASN A 598 -23.57 22.47 -16.89
N LYS A 599 -22.47 22.36 -17.65
CA LYS A 599 -22.33 23.07 -18.94
C LYS A 599 -23.09 22.33 -20.06
N PRO A 600 -23.76 23.03 -21.01
CA PRO A 600 -24.51 22.39 -22.10
C PRO A 600 -23.72 21.32 -22.87
N GLU A 601 -22.46 21.60 -23.22
CA GLU A 601 -21.60 20.64 -23.93
C GLU A 601 -21.28 19.38 -23.11
N GLN A 602 -21.24 19.50 -21.78
CA GLN A 602 -21.02 18.35 -20.89
C GLN A 602 -22.30 17.52 -20.75
N VAL A 603 -23.45 18.17 -20.68
CA VAL A 603 -24.77 17.51 -20.66
C VAL A 603 -24.96 16.66 -21.91
N ASP A 604 -24.68 17.20 -23.09
CA ASP A 604 -24.83 16.47 -24.35
C ASP A 604 -23.89 15.24 -24.40
N LYS A 605 -22.66 15.36 -23.87
CA LYS A 605 -21.74 14.23 -23.70
C LYS A 605 -22.25 13.17 -22.72
N VAL A 606 -22.88 13.58 -21.62
CA VAL A 606 -23.47 12.66 -20.63
C VAL A 606 -24.64 11.90 -21.25
N ILE A 607 -25.54 12.60 -21.94
CA ILE A 607 -26.68 11.98 -22.64
C ILE A 607 -26.20 10.99 -23.70
N SER A 608 -25.27 11.40 -24.57
CA SER A 608 -24.72 10.53 -25.61
C SER A 608 -24.08 9.26 -25.04
N ARG A 609 -23.32 9.39 -23.93
CA ARG A 609 -22.75 8.23 -23.22
C ARG A 609 -23.82 7.34 -22.63
N ALA A 610 -24.84 7.91 -21.99
CA ALA A 610 -25.93 7.15 -21.38
C ALA A 610 -26.78 6.41 -22.42
N GLN A 611 -26.99 6.99 -23.61
CA GLN A 611 -27.62 6.32 -24.75
C GLN A 611 -26.79 5.14 -25.27
N ALA A 612 -25.47 5.28 -25.28
CA ALA A 612 -24.57 4.19 -25.69
C ALA A 612 -24.50 3.07 -24.64
N LYS A 613 -24.47 3.44 -23.35
CA LYS A 613 -24.43 2.51 -22.22
C LYS A 613 -24.90 3.20 -20.95
N ILE A 614 -25.96 2.67 -20.34
CA ILE A 614 -26.40 3.07 -19.01
C ILE A 614 -25.30 2.70 -18.00
N ASP A 615 -24.84 3.70 -17.23
CA ASP A 615 -23.80 3.56 -16.21
C ASP A 615 -24.39 3.89 -14.84
N CYS A 616 -24.53 2.85 -14.00
CA CYS A 616 -25.06 2.96 -12.64
C CYS A 616 -23.96 3.03 -11.57
N SER A 617 -22.72 3.33 -11.97
CA SER A 617 -21.62 3.60 -11.02
C SER A 617 -21.68 5.04 -10.50
N TYR A 618 -21.39 5.19 -9.20
CA TYR A 618 -21.29 6.48 -8.51
C TYR A 618 -19.83 6.80 -8.20
#